data_AF-A0A4S3IXK9-F1
#
_entry.id   AF-A0A4S3IXK9-F1
#
_cell.length_a   1.000
_cell.length_b   1.000
_cell.length_c   1.000
_cell.angle_alpha   90.00
_cell.angle_beta   90.00
_cell.angle_gamma   90.00
#
_symmetry.space_group_name_H-M   'P 1'
#
loop_
_entity.id
_entity.type
_entity.pdbx_description
1 polymer ?
#
loop_
_entity_poly.entity_id
_entity_poly.type
_entity_poly.pdbx_seq_one_letter_code
_entity_poly.pdbx_strand_id
1 'polypeptide(L)'
;MTDNITYLINAIPNLAPEIADFLACRLSWGVTYQINQHFFRSINLQLSKELLENTDPSKFLTGIGIRLAISPLAFTVSFPDTYRILEALHKTIRGVDVYEPCAIAVLRELALHVMEQPSQASKESTEFVKTWLEKLDIPPHICMATQYIWKYGERRISGASHEVAFGLVLPRKVQAD
;
A
#
# COMPACT_ATOMS: atom_id res chain seq x y z
N MET A 1 -11.65 18.81 4.89
CA MET A 1 -11.05 17.57 4.33
C MET A 1 -9.93 17.06 5.23
N THR A 2 -9.02 17.93 5.65
CA THR A 2 -7.97 17.66 6.66
C THR A 2 -8.51 17.04 7.94
N ASP A 3 -9.65 17.52 8.46
CA ASP A 3 -10.24 17.03 9.72
C ASP A 3 -10.69 15.56 9.68
N ASN A 4 -11.24 15.09 8.56
CA ASN A 4 -11.66 13.68 8.39
C ASN A 4 -10.46 12.73 8.30
N ILE A 5 -9.34 13.19 7.73
CA ILE A 5 -8.15 12.37 7.57
C ILE A 5 -7.42 12.23 8.91
N THR A 6 -7.29 13.31 9.68
CA THR A 6 -6.75 13.27 11.04
C THR A 6 -7.56 12.32 11.93
N TYR A 7 -8.89 12.32 11.81
CA TYR A 7 -9.75 11.35 12.49
C TYR A 7 -9.45 9.89 12.09
N LEU A 8 -9.31 9.60 10.80
CA LEU A 8 -8.98 8.25 10.31
C LEU A 8 -7.59 7.76 10.74
N ILE A 9 -6.62 8.67 10.79
CA ILE A 9 -5.26 8.39 11.26
C ILE A 9 -5.27 8.10 12.76
N ASN A 10 -5.98 8.93 13.56
CA ASN A 10 -6.13 8.75 15.00
C ASN A 10 -6.95 7.51 15.37
N ALA A 11 -7.76 6.99 14.44
CA ALA A 11 -8.50 5.75 14.62
C ALA A 11 -7.65 4.48 14.46
N ILE A 12 -6.37 4.60 14.06
CA ILE A 12 -5.45 3.45 13.97
C ILE A 12 -4.92 3.14 15.37
N PRO A 13 -5.31 2.01 15.97
CA PRO A 13 -4.88 1.66 17.32
C PRO A 13 -3.35 1.48 17.35
N ASN A 14 -2.72 2.07 18.37
CA ASN A 14 -1.27 2.00 18.60
C ASN A 14 -0.41 2.65 17.49
N LEU A 15 -0.99 3.48 16.62
CA LEU A 15 -0.18 4.31 15.74
C LEU A 15 0.65 5.26 16.62
N ALA A 16 1.98 5.19 16.50
CA ALA A 16 2.84 6.08 17.27
C ALA A 16 2.42 7.54 16.99
N PRO A 17 2.20 8.38 18.02
CA PRO A 17 1.71 9.75 17.87
C PRO A 17 2.52 10.57 16.85
N GLU A 18 3.81 10.31 16.77
CA GLU A 18 4.76 10.93 15.85
C GLU A 18 4.44 10.61 14.37
N ILE A 19 3.78 9.49 14.08
CA ILE A 19 3.33 9.10 12.74
C ILE A 19 2.04 9.84 12.38
N ALA A 20 1.13 10.00 13.34
CA ALA A 20 -0.09 10.76 13.15
C ALA A 20 0.24 12.24 12.87
N ASP A 21 1.15 12.81 13.66
CA ASP A 21 1.66 14.16 13.48
C ASP A 21 2.40 14.30 12.14
N PHE A 22 3.25 13.33 11.78
CA PHE A 22 3.94 13.34 10.49
C PHE A 22 2.97 13.33 9.30
N LEU A 23 1.97 12.45 9.32
CA LEU A 23 0.94 12.38 8.28
C LEU A 23 0.11 13.66 8.20
N ALA A 24 -0.29 14.21 9.35
CA ALA A 24 -1.02 15.47 9.45
C ALA A 24 -0.20 16.66 8.92
N CYS A 25 1.09 16.74 9.26
CA CYS A 25 2.01 17.74 8.74
C CYS A 25 2.16 17.61 7.22
N ARG A 26 2.33 16.40 6.69
CA ARG A 26 2.47 16.18 5.25
C ARG A 26 1.19 16.50 4.47
N LEU A 27 0.01 16.20 5.04
CA LEU A 27 -1.28 16.58 4.47
C LEU A 27 -1.47 18.09 4.38
N SER A 28 -0.90 18.82 5.34
CA SER A 28 -1.11 20.25 5.49
C SER A 28 -0.07 21.09 4.75
N TRP A 29 1.20 20.67 4.73
CA TRP A 29 2.34 21.50 4.30
C TRP A 29 3.08 20.94 3.07
N GLY A 30 2.69 19.77 2.56
CA GLY A 30 3.34 19.11 1.42
C GLY A 30 4.63 18.35 1.78
N VAL A 31 5.37 17.90 0.76
CA VAL A 31 6.49 16.93 0.85
C VAL A 31 7.81 17.54 1.36
N THR A 32 7.76 18.59 2.19
CA THR A 32 8.95 19.33 2.63
C THR A 32 9.69 18.69 3.81
N TYR A 33 9.07 17.71 4.49
CA TYR A 33 9.70 17.02 5.63
C TYR A 33 10.31 15.67 5.21
N GLN A 34 11.64 15.59 5.21
CA GLN A 34 12.36 14.34 4.96
C GLN A 34 12.32 13.46 6.21
N ILE A 35 11.67 12.30 6.11
CA ILE A 35 11.69 11.27 7.16
C ILE A 35 13.10 10.66 7.21
N ASN A 36 13.70 10.60 8.40
CA ASN A 36 14.92 9.83 8.62
C ASN A 36 14.68 8.36 8.24
N GLN A 37 15.59 7.75 7.47
CA GLN A 37 15.49 6.38 6.99
C GLN A 37 15.24 5.34 8.10
N HIS A 38 15.82 5.53 9.30
CA HIS A 38 15.56 4.65 10.44
C HIS A 38 14.13 4.76 10.95
N PHE A 39 13.62 5.99 11.05
CA PHE A 39 12.25 6.25 11.46
C PHE A 39 11.27 5.69 10.42
N PHE A 40 11.55 5.88 9.14
CA PHE A 40 10.78 5.33 8.03
C PHE A 40 10.67 3.79 8.07
N ARG A 41 11.78 3.09 8.33
CA ARG A 41 11.78 1.63 8.47
C ARG A 41 10.94 1.15 9.65
N SER A 42 11.07 1.80 10.80
CA SER A 42 10.27 1.47 11.99
C SER A 42 8.77 1.63 11.72
N ILE A 43 8.39 2.73 11.06
CA ILE A 43 7.02 3.03 10.65
C ILE A 43 6.48 1.97 9.70
N ASN A 44 7.25 1.62 8.66
CA ASN A 44 6.82 0.62 7.68
C ASN A 44 6.55 -0.74 8.32
N LEU A 45 7.38 -1.16 9.28
CA LEU A 45 7.17 -2.42 9.98
C LEU A 45 5.91 -2.41 10.84
N GLN A 46 5.62 -1.30 11.52
CA GLN A 46 4.40 -1.15 12.32
C GLN A 46 3.15 -1.12 11.42
N LEU A 47 3.16 -0.31 10.36
CA LEU A 47 2.07 -0.23 9.39
C LEU A 47 1.81 -1.57 8.70
N SER A 48 2.88 -2.31 8.41
CA SER A 48 2.78 -3.65 7.84
C SER A 48 1.96 -4.57 8.74
N LYS A 49 2.36 -4.71 10.00
CA LYS A 49 1.73 -5.63 10.94
C LYS A 49 0.30 -5.24 11.29
N GLU A 50 0.05 -3.96 11.55
CA GLU A 50 -1.25 -3.51 12.06
C GLU A 50 -2.30 -3.35 10.94
N LEU A 51 -1.86 -2.98 9.73
CA LEU A 51 -2.75 -2.62 8.62
C LEU A 51 -2.56 -3.50 7.39
N LEU A 52 -1.36 -3.56 6.82
CA LEU A 52 -1.16 -4.21 5.52
C LEU A 52 -1.30 -5.74 5.58
N GLU A 53 -1.00 -6.36 6.71
CA GLU A 53 -1.23 -7.79 6.94
C GLU A 53 -2.62 -8.10 7.48
N ASN A 54 -3.37 -7.07 7.88
CA ASN A 54 -4.69 -7.23 8.49
C ASN A 54 -5.69 -7.86 7.51
N THR A 55 -6.52 -8.77 8.01
CA THR A 55 -7.58 -9.40 7.21
C THR A 55 -8.75 -8.47 6.97
N ASP A 56 -8.91 -7.42 7.79
CA ASP A 56 -9.93 -6.40 7.60
C ASP A 56 -9.63 -5.56 6.34
N PRO A 57 -10.54 -5.54 5.34
CA PRO A 57 -10.36 -4.79 4.10
C PRO A 57 -10.16 -3.30 4.30
N SER A 58 -10.84 -2.69 5.27
CA SER A 58 -10.74 -1.26 5.57
C SER A 58 -9.36 -0.92 6.13
N LYS A 59 -8.85 -1.74 7.04
CA LYS A 59 -7.49 -1.58 7.58
C LYS A 59 -6.41 -1.78 6.52
N PHE A 60 -6.55 -2.82 5.71
CA PHE A 60 -5.65 -3.06 4.58
C PHE A 60 -5.60 -1.85 3.64
N LEU A 61 -6.78 -1.36 3.26
CA LEU A 61 -6.93 -0.20 2.38
C LEU A 61 -6.33 1.08 2.98
N THR A 62 -6.65 1.37 4.25
CA THR A 62 -6.04 2.49 4.97
C THR A 62 -4.51 2.37 5.03
N GLY A 63 -3.98 1.16 5.25
CA GLY A 63 -2.53 0.91 5.25
C GLY A 63 -1.86 1.24 3.92
N ILE A 64 -2.51 0.91 2.80
CA ILE A 64 -2.04 1.29 1.45
C ILE A 64 -2.01 2.81 1.31
N GLY A 65 -3.11 3.48 1.68
CA GLY A 65 -3.20 4.94 1.64
C GLY A 65 -2.09 5.61 2.45
N ILE A 66 -1.80 5.11 3.65
CA ILE A 66 -0.72 5.64 4.49
C ILE A 66 0.65 5.41 3.86
N ARG A 67 0.93 4.20 3.33
CA ARG A 67 2.23 3.96 2.67
C ARG A 67 2.45 4.86 1.47
N LEU A 68 1.42 5.04 0.64
CA LEU A 68 1.42 6.00 -0.46
C LEU A 68 1.64 7.44 0.04
N ALA A 69 0.98 7.80 1.14
CA ALA A 69 1.09 9.11 1.77
C ALA A 69 2.47 9.39 2.34
N ILE A 70 3.20 8.41 2.88
CA ILE A 70 4.50 8.63 3.55
C ILE A 70 5.72 8.42 2.65
N SER A 71 5.58 7.83 1.47
CA SER A 71 6.74 7.60 0.62
C SER A 71 7.23 8.86 -0.11
N PRO A 72 8.54 9.08 -0.22
CA PRO A 72 9.12 10.27 -0.83
C PRO A 72 9.03 10.21 -2.37
N LEU A 73 8.07 10.95 -2.96
CA LEU A 73 7.91 11.26 -4.40
C LEU A 73 7.91 10.10 -5.43
N ALA A 74 7.34 10.43 -6.60
CA ALA A 74 7.07 9.52 -7.71
C ALA A 74 8.33 9.14 -8.49
N PHE A 75 8.55 7.85 -8.66
CA PHE A 75 9.58 7.30 -9.54
C PHE A 75 8.93 6.36 -10.53
N THR A 76 9.37 6.39 -11.79
CA THR A 76 9.02 5.36 -12.76
C THR A 76 9.90 4.14 -12.52
N VAL A 77 9.27 3.03 -12.16
CA VAL A 77 9.92 1.72 -12.11
C VAL A 77 9.42 0.91 -13.28
N SER A 78 10.29 0.09 -13.86
CA SER A 78 9.89 -0.99 -14.74
C SER A 78 10.20 -2.32 -14.05
N PHE A 79 9.20 -3.18 -13.94
CA PHE A 79 9.42 -4.55 -13.49
C PHE A 79 9.66 -5.48 -14.68
N PRO A 80 10.85 -6.09 -14.79
CA PRO A 80 11.23 -6.87 -15.96
C PRO A 80 10.61 -8.28 -16.00
N ASP A 81 10.14 -8.83 -14.86
CA ASP A 81 9.54 -10.16 -14.80
C ASP A 81 8.51 -10.31 -13.66
N THR A 82 7.69 -11.37 -13.76
CA THR A 82 6.58 -11.67 -12.82
C THR A 82 7.05 -11.99 -11.41
N TYR A 83 8.17 -12.71 -11.26
CA TYR A 83 8.65 -13.15 -9.95
C TYR A 83 9.16 -11.96 -9.13
N ARG A 84 9.85 -11.01 -9.75
CA ARG A 84 10.29 -9.77 -9.10
C ARG A 84 9.13 -8.91 -8.62
N ILE A 85 8.02 -8.87 -9.35
CA ILE A 85 6.80 -8.17 -8.88
C ILE A 85 6.21 -8.83 -7.66
N LEU A 86 6.06 -10.15 -7.70
CA LEU A 86 5.48 -10.89 -6.59
C LEU A 86 6.37 -10.81 -5.35
N GLU A 87 7.68 -10.87 -5.53
CA GLU A 87 8.64 -10.64 -4.45
C GLU A 87 8.52 -9.22 -3.88
N ALA A 88 8.48 -8.20 -4.75
CA ALA A 88 8.30 -6.81 -4.34
C ALA A 88 6.99 -6.62 -3.59
N LEU A 89 5.88 -7.20 -4.09
CA LEU A 89 4.58 -7.19 -3.44
C LEU A 89 4.64 -7.83 -2.05
N HIS A 90 5.17 -9.05 -1.94
CA HIS A 90 5.28 -9.75 -0.67
C HIS A 90 6.08 -8.94 0.35
N LYS A 91 7.29 -8.52 -0.02
CA LYS A 91 8.17 -7.75 0.87
C LYS A 91 7.57 -6.39 1.24
N THR A 92 6.87 -5.73 0.31
CA THR A 92 6.18 -4.46 0.58
C THR A 92 5.08 -4.62 1.61
N ILE A 93 4.26 -5.67 1.50
CA ILE A 93 3.19 -5.95 2.44
C ILE A 93 3.74 -6.35 3.81
N ARG A 94 4.85 -7.10 3.84
CA ARG A 94 5.56 -7.54 5.05
C ARG A 94 6.42 -6.46 5.72
N GLY A 95 6.50 -5.25 5.12
CA GLY A 95 7.33 -4.17 5.65
C GLY A 95 8.83 -4.51 5.68
N VAL A 96 9.28 -5.45 4.85
CA VAL A 96 10.69 -5.83 4.70
C VAL A 96 11.35 -4.86 3.72
N ASP A 97 12.67 -4.65 3.86
CA ASP A 97 13.43 -3.76 2.97
C ASP A 97 13.18 -4.09 1.47
N VAL A 98 12.49 -3.16 0.80
CA VAL A 98 12.28 -3.13 -0.65
C VAL A 98 12.80 -1.79 -1.17
N TYR A 99 13.26 -1.77 -2.42
CA TYR A 99 13.49 -0.51 -3.13
C TYR A 99 12.19 0.30 -3.17
N GLU A 100 12.14 1.43 -2.46
CA GLU A 100 10.90 2.23 -2.27
C GLU A 100 10.13 2.53 -3.55
N PRO A 101 10.77 2.86 -4.68
CA PRO A 101 10.08 3.00 -5.96
C PRO A 101 9.28 1.76 -6.38
N CYS A 102 9.81 0.55 -6.14
CA CYS A 102 9.09 -0.69 -6.41
C CYS A 102 7.87 -0.83 -5.49
N ALA A 103 8.05 -0.55 -4.20
CA ALA A 103 6.97 -0.63 -3.22
C ALA A 103 5.81 0.30 -3.61
N ILE A 104 6.13 1.52 -4.03
CA ILE A 104 5.12 2.51 -4.43
C ILE A 104 4.44 2.15 -5.75
N ALA A 105 5.18 1.65 -6.73
CA ALA A 105 4.58 1.16 -7.96
C ALA A 105 3.56 0.03 -7.67
N VAL A 106 3.93 -0.95 -6.83
CA VAL A 106 3.02 -2.05 -6.46
C VAL A 106 1.80 -1.54 -5.70
N LEU A 107 1.98 -0.68 -4.71
CA LEU A 107 0.89 -0.16 -3.89
C LEU A 107 -0.06 0.73 -4.69
N ARG A 108 0.46 1.51 -5.64
CA ARG A 108 -0.35 2.33 -6.55
C ARG A 108 -1.21 1.46 -7.45
N GLU A 109 -0.62 0.47 -8.12
CA GLU A 109 -1.37 -0.44 -9.00
C GLU A 109 -2.44 -1.22 -8.23
N LEU A 110 -2.12 -1.63 -7.01
CA LEU A 110 -3.06 -2.29 -6.14
C LEU A 110 -4.20 -1.36 -5.72
N ALA A 111 -3.89 -0.12 -5.34
CA ALA A 111 -4.88 0.87 -4.94
C ALA A 111 -5.81 1.24 -6.10
N LEU A 112 -5.27 1.52 -7.30
CA LEU A 112 -6.07 1.84 -8.48
C LEU A 112 -7.09 0.73 -8.79
N HIS A 113 -6.62 -0.52 -8.82
CA HIS A 113 -7.50 -1.65 -9.10
C HIS A 113 -8.58 -1.83 -8.03
N VAL A 114 -8.17 -1.84 -6.77
CA VAL A 114 -9.07 -2.06 -5.63
C VAL A 114 -10.16 -0.98 -5.54
N MET A 115 -9.88 0.25 -5.96
CA MET A 115 -10.88 1.33 -6.00
C MET A 115 -11.95 1.17 -7.08
N GLU A 116 -11.71 0.33 -8.08
CA GLU A 116 -12.68 0.03 -9.13
C GLU A 116 -13.53 -1.21 -8.81
N GLN A 117 -13.17 -1.97 -7.77
CA GLN A 117 -13.85 -3.20 -7.40
C GLN A 117 -14.90 -3.00 -6.31
N PRO A 118 -15.98 -3.81 -6.27
CA PRO A 118 -16.83 -3.93 -5.10
C PRO A 118 -15.97 -4.37 -3.90
N SER A 119 -15.97 -3.58 -2.83
CA SER A 119 -15.14 -3.85 -1.65
C SER A 119 -16.00 -3.93 -0.39
N GLN A 120 -15.52 -4.69 0.59
CA GLN A 120 -16.08 -4.70 1.95
C GLN A 120 -15.45 -3.61 2.84
N ALA A 121 -14.61 -2.72 2.27
CA ALA A 121 -13.98 -1.64 3.02
C ALA A 121 -14.98 -0.52 3.32
N SER A 122 -14.72 0.23 4.40
CA SER A 122 -15.53 1.39 4.76
C SER A 122 -15.42 2.51 3.73
N LYS A 123 -16.45 3.37 3.69
CA LYS A 123 -16.49 4.53 2.79
C LYS A 123 -15.33 5.49 3.08
N GLU A 124 -15.01 5.67 4.36
CA GLU A 124 -13.96 6.55 4.83
C GLU A 124 -12.57 6.08 4.39
N SER A 125 -12.28 4.77 4.52
CA SER A 125 -11.02 4.18 4.02
C SER A 125 -10.90 4.34 2.49
N THR A 126 -12.01 4.20 1.78
CA THR A 126 -12.07 4.37 0.32
C THR A 126 -11.79 5.82 -0.10
N GLU A 127 -12.46 6.78 0.52
CA GLU A 127 -12.24 8.21 0.25
C GLU A 127 -10.82 8.66 0.59
N PHE A 128 -10.24 8.13 1.67
CA PHE A 128 -8.87 8.41 2.06
C PHE A 128 -7.86 7.97 1.00
N VAL A 129 -7.94 6.72 0.53
CA VAL A 129 -7.03 6.22 -0.51
C VAL A 129 -7.21 6.97 -1.82
N LYS A 130 -8.47 7.24 -2.22
CA LYS A 130 -8.77 8.02 -3.42
C LYS A 130 -8.13 9.41 -3.38
N THR A 131 -8.24 10.11 -2.25
CA THR A 131 -7.64 11.43 -2.07
C THR A 131 -6.13 11.40 -2.27
N TRP A 132 -5.46 10.34 -1.80
CA TRP A 132 -4.01 10.20 -1.99
C TRP A 132 -3.65 9.80 -3.40
N LEU A 133 -4.41 8.91 -4.04
CA LEU A 133 -4.21 8.58 -5.46
C LEU A 133 -4.29 9.82 -6.35
N GLU A 134 -5.27 10.69 -6.13
CA GLU A 134 -5.43 11.95 -6.88
C GLU A 134 -4.26 12.93 -6.67
N LYS A 135 -3.67 12.92 -5.47
CA LYS A 135 -2.51 13.78 -5.13
C LYS A 135 -1.19 13.23 -5.65
N LEU A 136 -1.13 11.96 -6.02
CA LEU A 136 0.07 11.33 -6.55
C LEU A 136 0.18 11.60 -8.04
N ASP A 137 1.09 12.51 -8.41
CA ASP A 137 1.52 12.72 -9.79
C ASP A 137 2.50 11.62 -10.24
N ILE A 138 2.06 10.35 -10.14
CA ILE A 138 2.85 9.19 -10.58
C ILE A 138 2.36 8.78 -11.97
N PRO A 139 3.24 8.77 -13.00
CA PRO A 139 2.90 8.30 -14.33
C PRO A 139 2.38 6.85 -14.31
N PRO A 140 1.42 6.49 -15.18
CA PRO A 140 0.95 5.11 -15.29
C PRO A 140 2.11 4.17 -15.64
N HIS A 141 2.18 3.03 -14.95
CA HIS A 141 3.19 2.00 -15.23
C HIS A 141 2.55 0.83 -16.00
N ILE A 142 3.11 0.51 -17.17
CA ILE A 142 2.75 -0.69 -17.91
C ILE A 142 3.60 -1.86 -17.43
N CYS A 143 2.98 -2.89 -16.84
CA CYS A 143 3.64 -4.17 -16.60
C CYS A 143 2.77 -5.36 -17.02
N MET A 144 3.39 -6.36 -17.65
CA MET A 144 2.75 -7.62 -18.05
C MET A 144 2.26 -8.48 -16.87
N ALA A 145 2.77 -8.23 -15.66
CA ALA A 145 2.41 -8.98 -14.45
C ALA A 145 1.45 -8.22 -13.52
N THR A 146 0.91 -7.08 -13.93
CA THR A 146 -0.06 -6.29 -13.15
C THR A 146 -1.29 -7.13 -12.75
N GLN A 147 -1.72 -8.07 -13.59
CA GLN A 147 -2.81 -9.02 -13.29
C GLN A 147 -2.62 -9.80 -11.97
N TYR A 148 -1.38 -10.05 -11.54
CA TYR A 148 -1.11 -10.76 -10.29
C TYR A 148 -1.30 -9.85 -9.08
N ILE A 149 -0.91 -8.58 -9.20
CA ILE A 149 -1.16 -7.54 -8.18
C ILE A 149 -2.66 -7.33 -8.01
N TRP A 150 -3.40 -7.26 -9.13
CA TRP A 150 -4.86 -7.09 -9.15
C TRP A 150 -5.59 -8.25 -8.48
N LYS A 151 -5.29 -9.49 -8.90
CA LYS A 151 -5.87 -10.70 -8.28
C LYS A 151 -5.56 -10.77 -6.79
N TYR A 152 -4.36 -10.37 -6.39
CA TYR A 152 -4.02 -10.30 -4.97
C TYR A 152 -4.87 -9.24 -4.26
N GLY A 153 -5.01 -8.04 -4.83
CA GLY A 153 -5.84 -6.95 -4.31
C GLY A 153 -7.30 -7.36 -4.11
N GLU A 154 -7.92 -7.97 -5.12
CA GLU A 154 -9.30 -8.51 -5.05
C GLU A 154 -9.50 -9.46 -3.88
N ARG A 155 -8.55 -10.37 -3.65
CA ARG A 155 -8.61 -11.32 -2.54
C ARG A 155 -8.52 -10.60 -1.20
N ARG A 156 -7.60 -9.65 -1.06
CA ARG A 156 -7.42 -8.89 0.17
C ARG A 156 -8.67 -8.08 0.52
N ILE A 157 -9.30 -7.42 -0.45
CA ILE A 157 -10.53 -6.65 -0.19
C ILE A 157 -11.80 -7.49 -0.01
N SER A 158 -11.71 -8.78 -0.34
CA SER A 158 -12.71 -9.79 -0.01
C SER A 158 -12.48 -10.43 1.37
N GLY A 159 -11.49 -9.95 2.15
CA GLY A 159 -11.19 -10.40 3.50
C GLY A 159 -10.16 -11.54 3.61
N ALA A 160 -9.49 -11.91 2.52
CA ALA A 160 -8.44 -12.93 2.59
C ALA A 160 -7.20 -12.41 3.34
N SER A 161 -6.55 -13.29 4.12
CA SER A 161 -5.25 -12.99 4.70
C SER A 161 -4.17 -12.85 3.63
N HIS A 162 -3.06 -12.19 3.98
CA HIS A 162 -1.91 -12.04 3.08
C HIS A 162 -1.43 -13.39 2.53
N GLU A 163 -1.22 -14.39 3.38
CA GLU A 163 -0.71 -15.70 2.99
C GLU A 163 -1.65 -16.42 2.00
N VAL A 164 -2.95 -16.37 2.24
CA VAL A 164 -3.93 -17.00 1.35
C VAL A 164 -3.99 -16.25 0.01
N ALA A 165 -4.10 -14.92 0.05
CA ALA A 165 -4.16 -14.10 -1.15
C ALA A 165 -2.89 -14.26 -2.00
N PHE A 166 -1.72 -14.28 -1.35
CA PHE A 166 -0.42 -14.39 -2.01
C PHE A 166 -0.18 -15.79 -2.58
N GLY A 167 -0.48 -16.84 -1.82
CA GLY A 167 -0.35 -18.23 -2.28
C GLY A 167 -1.19 -18.56 -3.51
N LEU A 168 -2.35 -17.89 -3.68
CA LEU A 168 -3.24 -18.08 -4.83
C LEU A 168 -2.79 -17.36 -6.11
N VAL A 169 -1.87 -16.38 -6.01
CA VAL A 169 -1.34 -15.66 -7.16
C VAL A 169 0.07 -16.10 -7.56
N LEU A 170 0.71 -16.96 -6.75
CA LEU A 170 2.00 -17.54 -7.13
C LEU A 170 1.87 -18.33 -8.43
N PRO A 171 2.76 -18.12 -9.43
CA PRO A 171 2.83 -18.94 -10.61
C PRO A 171 3.02 -20.38 -10.17
N ARG A 172 2.13 -21.29 -10.58
CA ARG A 172 2.37 -22.71 -10.39
C ARG A 172 3.67 -23.02 -11.13
N LYS A 173 4.66 -23.60 -10.42
CA LYS A 173 5.75 -24.28 -11.11
C LYS A 173 5.11 -25.37 -11.93
N VAL A 174 5.01 -25.16 -13.24
CA VAL A 174 4.85 -26.26 -14.17
C VAL A 174 6.17 -27.03 -14.04
N GLN A 175 6.15 -28.17 -13.35
CA GLN A 175 7.21 -29.14 -13.55
C GLN A 175 7.14 -29.48 -15.03
N ALA A 176 8.12 -28.98 -15.79
CA ALA A 176 8.38 -29.51 -17.11
C ALA A 176 8.92 -30.92 -16.84
N ASP A 177 8.08 -31.92 -17.13
CA ASP A 177 8.49 -33.32 -17.23
C ASP A 177 9.49 -33.49 -18.40
#